data_AF-A0A915MSY2-F1
#
_entry.id   AF-A0A915MSY2-F1
#
_cell.length_a   1.000
_cell.length_b   1.000
_cell.length_c   1.000
_cell.angle_alpha   90.00
_cell.angle_beta   90.00
_cell.angle_gamma   90.00
#
_symmetry.space_group_name_H-M   'P 1'
#
loop_
_entity.id
_entity.type
_entity.pdbx_description
1 polymer ?
#
loop_
_entity_poly.entity_id
_entity_poly.type
_entity_poly.pdbx_seq_one_letter_code
_entity_poly.pdbx_strand_id
1 'polypeptide(L)'
;TQAEYVVCNSSLSEYAVLGFELGYSLVNPNSLIIWEAQFGDFSNTAQCVIDQFISSGQSKWIRQSGLTLLLPHGYEGMGPEHSSARPERFLQMCNEDDGIRFDEDMTFDEAFVARQLNDTNWIVANPTTPANFFHLLRRQIYVPFRKPLIVFTPKYLLRHPLARSSIESFLTGTSFQRVGVEEGKASENPANVKRVVFCSGAENPNCSLPHDKGVACSGTNSPKQNSKQFYYNSQTGLCQPFIYNGCEGNDNRFESASACRKACSSSEKRDPWVLAKRCNASYLIPDGNYIECPKEGGGGCPEGHECSRQRGVCCPTKSQFLCSLPDDSGTFAEGVPDKPRFAWSSQVNSCWRFSYYGAKGNYNNFPNFQECVNFCGNEK
;
A
#
# COMPACT_ATOMS: atom_id res chain seq x y z
N THR A 1 -13.67 39.02 -5.13
CA THR A 1 -12.19 39.04 -5.14
C THR A 1 -11.70 37.66 -4.76
N GLN A 2 -10.60 37.19 -5.36
CA GLN A 2 -10.00 35.91 -5.01
C GLN A 2 -9.39 36.02 -3.60
N ALA A 3 -9.62 35.02 -2.74
CA ALA A 3 -9.01 34.97 -1.42
C ALA A 3 -7.50 34.73 -1.52
N GLU A 4 -6.74 35.17 -0.52
CA GLU A 4 -5.31 34.92 -0.43
C GLU A 4 -5.04 33.43 -0.23
N TYR A 5 -4.02 32.92 -0.93
CA TYR A 5 -3.53 31.54 -0.81
C TYR A 5 -2.06 31.57 -0.44
N VAL A 6 -1.70 30.91 0.67
CA VAL A 6 -0.34 30.87 1.20
C VAL A 6 0.07 29.41 1.38
N VAL A 7 1.27 29.09 0.91
CA VAL A 7 1.90 27.78 1.11
C VAL A 7 3.22 28.00 1.84
N CYS A 8 3.39 27.33 2.97
CA CYS A 8 4.58 27.42 3.79
C CYS A 8 5.23 26.05 3.86
N ASN A 9 6.42 25.91 3.27
CA ASN A 9 7.28 24.75 3.54
C ASN A 9 7.78 24.89 4.98
N SER A 10 7.26 24.04 5.88
CA SER A 10 7.63 24.09 7.27
C SER A 10 9.07 23.62 7.48
N SER A 11 9.63 23.97 8.64
CA SER A 11 10.82 23.27 9.14
C SER A 11 10.47 21.80 9.42
N LEU A 12 11.49 20.94 9.54
CA LEU A 12 11.32 19.52 9.88
C LEU A 12 11.00 19.37 11.38
N SER A 13 9.79 19.80 11.76
CA SER A 13 9.27 19.76 13.12
C SER A 13 7.75 19.67 13.06
N GLU A 14 7.17 18.60 13.58
CA GLU A 14 5.71 18.48 13.60
C GLU A 14 5.13 19.12 14.86
N TYR A 15 5.74 18.91 16.03
CA TYR A 15 5.21 19.39 17.32
C TYR A 15 5.00 20.92 17.33
N ALA A 16 6.05 21.68 16.98
CA ALA A 16 5.99 23.14 17.03
C ALA A 16 5.13 23.70 15.90
N VAL A 17 5.22 23.12 14.70
CA VAL A 17 4.48 23.59 13.52
C VAL A 17 2.99 23.31 13.70
N LEU A 18 2.59 22.11 14.14
CA LEU A 18 1.17 21.81 14.38
C LEU A 18 0.59 22.72 15.49
N GLY A 19 1.36 23.00 16.54
CA GLY A 19 0.97 23.97 17.57
C GLY A 19 0.80 25.40 17.04
N PHE A 20 1.66 25.81 16.10
CA PHE A 20 1.57 27.09 15.42
C PHE A 20 0.32 27.20 14.54
N GLU A 21 0.06 26.18 13.70
CA GLU A 21 -1.13 26.14 12.84
C GLU A 21 -2.43 26.08 13.63
N LEU A 22 -2.43 25.38 14.76
CA LEU A 22 -3.54 25.42 15.71
C LEU A 22 -3.79 26.87 16.17
N GLY A 23 -2.76 27.59 16.60
CA GLY A 23 -2.88 29.00 16.98
C GLY A 23 -3.53 29.85 15.89
N TYR A 24 -3.09 29.70 14.63
CA TYR A 24 -3.70 30.36 13.48
C TYR A 24 -5.18 30.03 13.30
N SER A 25 -5.53 28.75 13.42
CA SER A 25 -6.91 28.27 13.25
C SER A 25 -7.90 28.84 14.28
N LEU A 26 -7.41 29.28 15.43
CA LEU A 26 -8.22 29.86 16.52
C LEU A 26 -8.53 31.35 16.30
N VAL A 27 -7.75 32.04 15.48
CA VAL A 27 -7.86 33.50 15.30
C VAL A 27 -8.82 33.86 14.19
N ASN A 28 -8.73 33.20 13.04
CA ASN A 28 -9.57 33.51 11.89
C ASN A 28 -10.46 32.33 11.50
N PRO A 29 -11.77 32.34 11.85
CA PRO A 29 -12.67 31.26 11.47
C PRO A 29 -12.91 31.23 9.96
N ASN A 30 -12.68 32.29 9.19
CA ASN A 30 -12.92 32.30 7.75
C ASN A 30 -11.75 31.74 6.92
N SER A 31 -10.64 31.36 7.58
CA SER A 31 -9.48 30.78 6.92
C SER A 31 -9.52 29.24 6.96
N LEU A 32 -9.23 28.61 5.83
CA LEU A 32 -8.98 27.18 5.76
C LEU A 32 -7.51 26.93 6.11
N ILE A 33 -7.25 26.49 7.34
CA ILE A 33 -5.90 26.17 7.82
C ILE A 33 -5.67 24.68 7.68
N ILE A 34 -4.60 24.31 6.98
CA ILE A 34 -4.25 22.93 6.69
C ILE A 34 -2.82 22.68 7.15
N TRP A 35 -2.65 21.63 7.96
CA TRP A 35 -1.37 21.04 8.27
C TRP A 35 -1.28 19.66 7.62
N GLU A 36 -0.22 19.39 6.88
CA GLU A 36 0.00 18.11 6.22
C GLU A 36 1.27 17.45 6.78
N ALA A 37 1.11 16.21 7.26
CA ALA A 37 2.25 15.38 7.64
C ALA A 37 2.93 14.83 6.37
N GLN A 38 4.25 14.68 6.38
CA GLN A 38 4.95 14.05 5.26
C GLN A 38 4.48 12.60 5.02
N PHE A 39 4.34 11.84 6.10
CA PHE A 39 3.57 10.59 6.18
C PHE A 39 2.71 10.68 7.43
N GLY A 40 1.50 10.11 7.41
CA GLY A 40 0.60 10.17 8.55
C GLY A 40 1.18 9.54 9.82
N ASP A 41 2.08 8.57 9.66
CA ASP A 41 2.83 7.90 10.72
C ASP A 41 3.56 8.89 11.66
N PHE A 42 4.05 10.02 11.12
CA PHE A 42 4.82 11.04 11.85
C PHE A 42 3.97 12.01 12.68
N SER A 43 2.64 11.95 12.58
CA SER A 43 1.76 12.79 13.41
C SER A 43 1.92 12.55 14.92
N ASN A 44 2.43 11.38 15.30
CA ASN A 44 2.71 11.02 16.69
C ASN A 44 3.76 11.90 17.38
N THR A 45 4.66 12.56 16.64
CA THR A 45 5.65 13.46 17.23
C THR A 45 5.00 14.74 17.78
N ALA A 46 3.78 15.05 17.33
CA ALA A 46 2.94 16.15 17.81
C ALA A 46 1.78 15.69 18.72
N GLN A 47 1.86 14.48 19.31
CA GLN A 47 0.74 13.88 20.06
C GLN A 47 0.21 14.77 21.19
N CYS A 48 1.07 15.49 21.93
CA CYS A 48 0.59 16.37 23.00
C CYS A 48 -0.31 17.50 22.47
N VAL A 49 -0.04 18.01 21.26
CA VAL A 49 -0.89 19.03 20.61
C VAL A 49 -2.23 18.43 20.24
N ILE A 50 -2.22 17.22 19.66
CA ILE A 50 -3.42 16.47 19.28
C ILE A 50 -4.30 16.19 20.51
N ASP A 51 -3.70 15.66 21.59
CA ASP A 51 -4.41 15.25 22.79
C ASP A 51 -4.94 16.44 23.60
N GLN A 52 -4.06 17.39 23.89
CA GLN A 52 -4.38 18.41 24.90
C GLN A 52 -5.12 19.61 24.34
N PHE A 53 -5.10 19.78 23.01
CA PHE A 53 -5.66 20.94 22.35
C PHE A 53 -6.61 20.61 21.21
N ILE A 54 -6.20 19.81 20.22
CA ILE A 54 -7.04 19.57 19.04
C ILE A 54 -8.28 18.75 19.43
N SER A 55 -8.10 17.63 20.15
CA SER A 55 -9.20 16.74 20.53
C SER A 55 -10.13 17.29 21.61
N SER A 56 -9.60 18.12 22.51
CA SER A 56 -10.26 18.47 23.77
C SER A 56 -10.41 19.98 23.99
N GLY A 57 -9.88 20.81 23.10
CA GLY A 57 -9.86 22.27 23.27
C GLY A 57 -11.24 22.91 23.30
N GLN A 58 -12.20 22.39 22.53
CA GLN A 58 -13.57 22.86 22.59
C GLN A 58 -14.22 22.50 23.94
N SER A 59 -14.08 21.27 24.41
CA SER A 59 -14.70 20.83 25.67
C SER A 59 -14.08 21.50 26.89
N LYS A 60 -12.75 21.71 26.88
CA LYS A 60 -12.02 22.29 28.01
C LYS A 60 -12.13 23.82 28.07
N TRP A 61 -12.12 24.48 26.91
CA TRP A 61 -11.92 25.94 26.84
C TRP A 61 -12.87 26.66 25.89
N ILE A 62 -13.88 25.96 25.35
CA ILE A 62 -14.88 26.52 24.42
C ILE A 62 -14.17 27.16 23.20
N ARG A 63 -13.06 26.56 22.78
CA ARG A 63 -12.29 26.99 21.60
C ARG A 63 -12.63 26.12 20.40
N GLN A 64 -13.32 26.70 19.42
CA GLN A 64 -13.52 26.10 18.12
C GLN A 64 -12.27 26.28 17.26
N SER A 65 -11.87 25.23 16.53
CA SER A 65 -10.76 25.25 15.59
C SER A 65 -11.21 24.63 14.29
N GLY A 66 -10.89 25.26 13.16
CA GLY A 66 -11.15 24.73 11.81
C GLY A 66 -9.97 23.97 11.20
N LEU A 67 -8.95 23.66 12.02
CA LEU A 67 -7.70 23.07 11.58
C LEU A 67 -7.94 21.72 10.88
N THR A 68 -7.40 21.57 9.68
CA THR A 68 -7.44 20.32 8.92
C THR A 68 -6.07 19.64 8.97
N LEU A 69 -6.03 18.37 9.40
CA LEU A 69 -4.86 17.52 9.40
C LEU A 69 -4.95 16.58 8.20
N LEU A 70 -4.02 16.70 7.26
CA LEU A 70 -3.85 15.76 6.16
C LEU A 70 -2.78 14.73 6.55
N LEU A 71 -3.19 13.47 6.65
CA LEU A 71 -2.37 12.36 7.13
C LEU A 71 -2.25 11.29 6.05
N PRO A 72 -1.18 11.28 5.24
CA PRO A 72 -1.00 10.27 4.21
C PRO A 72 -1.03 8.86 4.79
N HIS A 73 -1.97 8.04 4.32
CA HIS A 73 -2.29 6.72 4.87
C HIS A 73 -2.48 5.67 3.77
N GLY A 74 -2.03 4.44 4.01
CA GLY A 74 -2.27 3.31 3.12
C GLY A 74 -1.23 2.19 3.28
N TYR A 75 -1.70 0.94 3.35
CA TYR A 75 -0.85 -0.25 3.51
C TYR A 75 -0.27 -0.69 2.15
N GLU A 76 0.79 -0.01 1.74
CA GLU A 76 1.40 -0.17 0.42
C GLU A 76 2.75 -0.91 0.48
N GLY A 77 3.04 -1.60 1.59
CA GLY A 77 4.26 -2.38 1.76
C GLY A 77 5.54 -1.54 1.89
N MET A 78 5.41 -0.27 2.29
CA MET A 78 6.53 0.69 2.49
C MET A 78 7.16 0.59 3.90
N GLY A 79 6.73 -0.40 4.69
CA GLY A 79 7.24 -0.63 6.04
C GLY A 79 6.41 0.06 7.14
N PRO A 80 6.83 -0.09 8.40
CA PRO A 80 6.04 0.29 9.57
C PRO A 80 5.84 1.80 9.75
N GLU A 81 6.72 2.64 9.20
CA GLU A 81 6.71 4.11 9.38
C GLU A 81 6.23 4.88 8.12
N HIS A 82 5.60 4.18 7.17
CA HIS A 82 5.10 4.76 5.91
C HIS A 82 3.76 4.17 5.49
N SER A 83 3.00 3.62 6.44
CA SER A 83 1.78 2.86 6.15
C SER A 83 0.57 3.36 6.93
N SER A 84 0.73 3.66 8.21
CA SER A 84 -0.39 3.90 9.11
C SER A 84 -0.32 5.26 9.79
N ALA A 85 -1.32 6.10 9.48
CA ALA A 85 -1.61 7.30 10.26
C ALA A 85 -2.26 6.99 11.62
N ARG A 86 -2.36 5.71 12.00
CA ARG A 86 -2.99 5.23 13.23
C ARG A 86 -4.45 5.68 13.38
N PRO A 87 -5.33 5.42 12.39
CA PRO A 87 -6.73 5.86 12.46
C PRO A 87 -7.45 5.46 13.75
N GLU A 88 -7.13 4.28 14.28
CA GLU A 88 -7.66 3.75 15.53
C GLU A 88 -7.46 4.69 16.72
N ARG A 89 -6.36 5.46 16.75
CA ARG A 89 -6.09 6.41 17.83
C ARG A 89 -7.00 7.63 17.75
N PHE A 90 -7.17 8.17 16.54
CA PHE A 90 -8.06 9.31 16.32
C PHE A 90 -9.52 8.91 16.59
N LEU A 91 -9.93 7.70 16.19
CA LEU A 91 -11.26 7.18 16.49
C LEU A 91 -11.48 6.92 17.99
N GLN A 92 -10.50 6.34 18.69
CA GLN A 92 -10.56 6.14 20.13
C GLN A 92 -10.72 7.46 20.91
N MET A 93 -10.19 8.55 20.36
CA MET A 93 -10.27 9.89 20.94
C MET A 93 -11.50 10.69 20.49
N CYS A 94 -12.37 10.12 19.66
CA CYS A 94 -13.68 10.70 19.39
C CYS A 94 -14.55 10.62 20.66
N ASN A 95 -15.36 11.64 20.90
CA ASN A 95 -16.33 11.67 22.00
C ASN A 95 -17.74 11.19 21.57
N GLU A 96 -17.85 10.53 20.41
CA GLU A 96 -19.11 9.91 19.97
C GLU A 96 -19.37 8.65 20.79
N ASP A 97 -20.58 8.54 21.33
CA ASP A 97 -21.03 7.43 22.17
C ASP A 97 -21.33 6.19 21.31
N ASP A 98 -20.79 5.03 21.69
CA ASP A 98 -21.11 3.73 21.09
C ASP A 98 -22.51 3.22 21.52
N GLY A 99 -23.06 3.82 22.58
CA GLY A 99 -24.35 3.54 23.18
C GLY A 99 -25.53 4.30 22.59
N ILE A 100 -25.44 4.86 21.37
CA ILE A 100 -26.63 5.40 20.67
C ILE A 100 -27.68 4.29 20.61
N ARG A 101 -28.66 4.37 21.51
CA ARG A 101 -29.86 3.55 21.45
C ARG A 101 -30.60 4.03 20.23
N PHE A 102 -30.68 3.17 19.22
CA PHE A 102 -31.63 3.31 18.13
C PHE A 102 -33.03 3.11 18.71
N ASP A 103 -33.50 4.07 19.49
CA ASP A 103 -34.89 4.13 19.88
C ASP A 103 -35.73 4.23 18.60
N GLU A 104 -36.89 3.58 18.58
CA GLU A 104 -37.72 3.37 17.38
C GLU A 104 -38.16 4.67 16.67
N ASP A 105 -37.95 5.83 17.31
CA ASP A 105 -38.31 7.17 16.82
C ASP A 105 -37.12 7.99 16.27
N MET A 106 -35.93 7.41 16.12
CA MET A 106 -34.77 8.15 15.61
C MET A 106 -34.83 8.37 14.09
N THR A 107 -35.11 9.61 13.68
CA THR A 107 -35.07 10.03 12.27
C THR A 107 -33.65 10.47 11.88
N PHE A 108 -33.06 9.84 10.86
CA PHE A 108 -31.78 10.26 10.25
C PHE A 108 -31.97 11.47 9.32
N ASP A 109 -32.50 12.55 9.88
CA ASP A 109 -32.76 13.80 9.17
C ASP A 109 -31.57 14.77 9.23
N GLU A 110 -31.71 15.94 8.60
CA GLU A 110 -30.68 16.98 8.65
C GLU A 110 -30.39 17.47 10.07
N ALA A 111 -31.38 17.42 10.97
CA ALA A 111 -31.22 17.83 12.36
C ALA A 111 -30.37 16.81 13.15
N PHE A 112 -30.51 15.51 12.88
CA PHE A 112 -29.61 14.49 13.39
C PHE A 112 -28.15 14.77 12.95
N VAL A 113 -27.94 14.98 11.66
CA VAL A 113 -26.62 15.28 11.08
C VAL A 113 -26.00 16.53 11.71
N ALA A 114 -26.78 17.60 11.87
CA ALA A 114 -26.31 18.85 12.47
C ALA A 114 -25.95 18.68 13.95
N ARG A 115 -26.77 17.95 14.73
CA ARG A 115 -26.50 17.63 16.14
C ARG A 115 -25.21 16.83 16.28
N GLN A 116 -25.07 15.74 15.52
CA GLN A 116 -23.86 14.92 15.54
C GLN A 116 -22.61 15.76 15.26
N LEU A 117 -22.64 16.59 14.20
CA LEU A 117 -21.50 17.44 13.86
C LEU A 117 -21.20 18.52 14.90
N ASN A 118 -22.22 18.99 15.62
CA ASN A 118 -22.05 19.95 16.71
C ASN A 118 -21.44 19.29 17.95
N ASP A 119 -21.86 18.06 18.27
CA ASP A 119 -21.52 17.38 19.52
C ASP A 119 -20.15 16.67 19.44
N THR A 120 -19.81 16.14 18.26
CA THR A 120 -18.51 15.48 18.04
C THR A 120 -17.34 16.44 18.24
N ASN A 121 -16.26 16.01 18.87
CA ASN A 121 -15.10 16.84 19.16
C ASN A 121 -14.30 17.17 17.90
N TRP A 122 -14.27 16.26 16.92
CA TRP A 122 -13.64 16.45 15.62
C TRP A 122 -14.26 15.54 14.56
N ILE A 123 -13.92 15.78 13.30
CA ILE A 123 -14.38 14.96 12.19
C ILE A 123 -13.23 14.08 11.73
N VAL A 124 -13.46 12.77 11.60
CA VAL A 124 -12.49 11.82 11.05
C VAL A 124 -13.01 11.30 9.70
N ALA A 125 -12.18 11.38 8.65
CA ALA A 125 -12.59 11.00 7.29
C ALA A 125 -11.47 10.29 6.51
N ASN A 126 -11.86 9.35 5.66
CA ASN A 126 -10.96 8.59 4.77
C ASN A 126 -11.51 8.59 3.32
N PRO A 127 -11.46 9.74 2.62
CA PRO A 127 -12.11 9.91 1.33
C PRO A 127 -11.41 9.10 0.22
N THR A 128 -12.21 8.49 -0.66
CA THR A 128 -11.73 7.63 -1.77
C THR A 128 -11.81 8.28 -3.15
N THR A 129 -12.57 9.38 -3.29
CA THR A 129 -12.74 10.09 -4.57
C THR A 129 -12.31 11.55 -4.47
N PRO A 130 -11.75 12.12 -5.55
CA PRO A 130 -11.40 13.55 -5.61
C PRO A 130 -12.57 14.48 -5.26
N ALA A 131 -13.79 14.19 -5.74
CA ALA A 131 -14.97 14.99 -5.44
C ALA A 131 -15.33 14.96 -3.95
N ASN A 132 -15.24 13.79 -3.29
CA ASN A 132 -15.56 13.73 -1.88
C ASN A 132 -14.54 14.49 -1.02
N PHE A 133 -13.24 14.43 -1.38
CA PHE A 133 -12.20 15.24 -0.74
C PHE A 133 -12.42 16.75 -0.95
N PHE A 134 -12.79 17.17 -2.16
CA PHE A 134 -13.15 18.56 -2.45
C PHE A 134 -14.30 19.06 -1.59
N HIS A 135 -15.40 18.30 -1.51
CA HIS A 135 -16.55 18.67 -0.70
C HIS A 135 -16.22 18.70 0.80
N LEU A 136 -15.37 17.79 1.26
CA LEU A 136 -14.92 17.74 2.65
C LEU A 136 -14.15 19.02 3.03
N LEU A 137 -13.20 19.46 2.19
CA LEU A 137 -12.44 20.70 2.43
C LEU A 137 -13.35 21.94 2.38
N ARG A 138 -14.28 22.00 1.42
CA ARG A 138 -15.26 23.11 1.36
C ARG A 138 -16.16 23.14 2.59
N ARG A 139 -16.56 21.98 3.10
CA ARG A 139 -17.41 21.86 4.27
C ARG A 139 -16.82 22.56 5.49
N GLN A 140 -15.50 22.49 5.69
CA GLN A 140 -14.81 23.15 6.83
C GLN A 140 -15.10 24.65 6.93
N ILE A 141 -15.31 25.33 5.80
CA ILE A 141 -15.62 26.76 5.76
C ILE A 141 -17.10 27.02 5.60
N TYR A 142 -17.80 26.16 4.85
CA TYR A 142 -19.22 26.32 4.55
C TYR A 142 -20.12 26.18 5.77
N VAL A 143 -19.77 25.31 6.73
CA VAL A 143 -20.56 25.16 7.97
C VAL A 143 -20.43 26.41 8.86
N PRO A 144 -21.46 26.75 9.65
CA PRO A 144 -21.46 27.95 10.51
C PRO A 144 -20.66 27.79 11.81
N PHE A 145 -19.93 26.70 11.98
CA PHE A 145 -19.10 26.40 13.15
C PHE A 145 -17.74 25.85 12.71
N ARG A 146 -16.78 25.72 13.63
CA ARG A 146 -15.48 25.12 13.34
C ARG A 146 -15.21 23.90 14.20
N LYS A 147 -14.85 22.80 13.54
CA LYS A 147 -14.37 21.55 14.13
C LYS A 147 -13.06 21.14 13.47
N PRO A 148 -12.12 20.57 14.23
CA PRO A 148 -10.94 19.96 13.63
C PRO A 148 -11.36 18.86 12.65
N LEU A 149 -10.61 18.73 11.56
CA LEU A 149 -10.84 17.72 10.54
C LEU A 149 -9.59 16.86 10.39
N ILE A 150 -9.70 15.58 10.67
CA ILE A 150 -8.66 14.57 10.48
C ILE A 150 -8.95 13.83 9.18
N VAL A 151 -8.07 13.96 8.19
CA VAL A 151 -8.21 13.31 6.89
C VAL A 151 -7.09 12.33 6.66
N PHE A 152 -7.44 11.06 6.50
CA PHE A 152 -6.52 10.05 5.98
C PHE A 152 -6.41 10.23 4.48
N THR A 153 -5.41 10.99 4.04
CA THR A 153 -5.20 11.29 2.63
C THR A 153 -4.59 10.09 1.91
N PRO A 154 -5.00 9.83 0.66
CA PRO A 154 -4.47 8.68 -0.06
C PRO A 154 -3.04 8.93 -0.51
N LYS A 155 -2.25 7.86 -0.57
CA LYS A 155 -0.96 7.84 -1.30
C LYS A 155 -1.16 7.22 -2.69
N TYR A 156 -1.66 5.98 -2.75
CA TYR A 156 -1.95 5.27 -4.01
C TYR A 156 -3.01 5.95 -4.88
N LEU A 157 -4.13 6.41 -4.29
CA LEU A 157 -5.25 6.94 -5.09
C LEU A 157 -4.91 8.23 -5.84
N LEU A 158 -3.84 8.95 -5.46
CA LEU A 158 -3.41 10.17 -6.13
C LEU A 158 -3.15 9.96 -7.64
N ARG A 159 -2.80 8.74 -8.04
CA ARG A 159 -2.51 8.39 -9.44
C ARG A 159 -3.34 7.22 -9.94
N HIS A 160 -4.26 6.70 -9.13
CA HIS A 160 -5.01 5.51 -9.50
C HIS A 160 -6.02 5.83 -10.61
N PRO A 161 -6.05 5.08 -11.73
CA PRO A 161 -6.93 5.39 -12.86
C PRO A 161 -8.42 5.40 -12.53
N LEU A 162 -8.85 4.59 -11.55
CA LEU A 162 -10.25 4.54 -11.11
C LEU A 162 -10.57 5.59 -10.03
N ALA A 163 -9.57 6.20 -9.40
CA ALA A 163 -9.77 7.24 -8.40
C ALA A 163 -9.94 8.61 -9.06
N ARG A 164 -10.99 8.75 -9.87
CA ARG A 164 -11.32 9.97 -10.62
C ARG A 164 -12.74 10.38 -10.31
N SER A 165 -13.02 11.67 -10.46
CA SER A 165 -14.37 12.21 -10.38
C SER A 165 -14.65 13.03 -11.63
N SER A 166 -15.90 12.96 -12.11
CA SER A 166 -16.34 13.79 -13.22
C SER A 166 -16.53 15.24 -12.73
N ILE A 167 -16.53 16.20 -13.66
CA ILE A 167 -16.68 17.62 -13.30
C ILE A 167 -18.04 17.90 -12.65
N GLU A 168 -19.07 17.16 -13.05
CA GLU A 168 -20.44 17.24 -12.54
C GLU A 168 -20.48 16.99 -11.03
N SER A 169 -19.61 16.12 -10.51
CA SER A 169 -19.50 15.82 -9.08
C SER A 169 -18.99 17.01 -8.24
N PHE A 170 -18.55 18.10 -8.85
CA PHE A 170 -18.07 19.32 -8.17
C PHE A 170 -19.05 20.50 -8.29
N LEU A 171 -20.11 20.37 -9.09
CA LEU A 171 -21.03 21.47 -9.41
C LEU A 171 -22.09 21.69 -8.31
N THR A 172 -22.82 22.81 -8.43
CA THR A 172 -23.94 23.15 -7.54
C THR A 172 -24.94 22.01 -7.44
N GLY A 173 -25.42 21.73 -6.22
CA GLY A 173 -26.33 20.62 -5.93
C GLY A 173 -25.63 19.33 -5.52
N THR A 174 -24.30 19.27 -5.62
CA THR A 174 -23.50 18.16 -5.08
C THR A 174 -22.98 18.46 -3.68
N SER A 175 -22.69 17.41 -2.90
CA SER A 175 -22.27 17.52 -1.50
C SER A 175 -21.37 16.36 -1.08
N PHE A 176 -20.76 16.49 0.10
CA PHE A 176 -19.97 15.44 0.72
C PHE A 176 -20.83 14.19 0.99
N GLN A 177 -20.35 13.04 0.51
CA GLN A 177 -20.97 11.75 0.73
C GLN A 177 -20.32 11.06 1.94
N ARG A 178 -21.11 10.87 3.01
CA ARG A 178 -20.66 10.19 4.24
C ARG A 178 -20.42 8.69 4.02
N VAL A 179 -21.21 8.07 3.15
CA VAL A 179 -21.14 6.67 2.78
C VAL A 179 -21.07 6.60 1.26
N GLY A 180 -20.10 5.88 0.72
CA GLY A 180 -20.05 5.59 -0.71
C GLY A 180 -21.14 4.59 -1.07
N VAL A 181 -21.85 4.82 -2.17
CA VAL A 181 -22.88 3.91 -2.67
C VAL A 181 -22.24 2.97 -3.71
N GLU A 182 -22.59 1.69 -3.67
CA GLU A 182 -22.24 0.73 -4.71
C GLU A 182 -22.96 1.10 -6.01
N GLU A 183 -22.20 1.32 -7.09
CA GLU A 183 -22.73 1.71 -8.41
C GLU A 183 -22.49 0.64 -9.50
N GLY A 184 -21.91 -0.50 -9.13
CA GLY A 184 -21.66 -1.62 -10.03
C GLY A 184 -22.80 -2.63 -10.05
N LYS A 185 -22.51 -3.86 -10.50
CA LYS A 185 -23.50 -4.92 -10.76
C LYS A 185 -24.39 -5.26 -9.57
N ALA A 186 -23.87 -5.12 -8.34
CA ALA A 186 -24.64 -5.40 -7.14
C ALA A 186 -25.78 -4.38 -6.93
N SER A 187 -25.63 -3.16 -7.43
CA SER A 187 -26.68 -2.12 -7.42
C SER A 187 -27.80 -2.40 -8.42
N GLU A 188 -27.52 -3.11 -9.52
CA GLU A 188 -28.50 -3.45 -10.54
C GLU A 188 -29.50 -4.52 -10.07
N ASN A 189 -29.10 -5.37 -9.11
CA ASN A 189 -29.99 -6.38 -8.54
C ASN A 189 -29.79 -6.56 -7.01
N PRO A 190 -30.23 -5.58 -6.20
CA PRO A 190 -30.01 -5.59 -4.76
C PRO A 190 -30.67 -6.79 -4.05
N ALA A 191 -31.79 -7.29 -4.57
CA ALA A 191 -32.53 -8.42 -3.99
C ALA A 191 -31.72 -9.72 -3.97
N ASN A 192 -30.74 -9.86 -4.87
CA ASN A 192 -29.87 -11.04 -4.97
C ASN A 192 -28.58 -10.91 -4.17
N VAL A 193 -28.33 -9.76 -3.52
CA VAL A 193 -27.15 -9.55 -2.69
C VAL A 193 -27.27 -10.35 -1.40
N LYS A 194 -26.33 -11.28 -1.18
CA LYS A 194 -26.30 -12.15 0.02
C LYS A 194 -25.41 -11.62 1.15
N ARG A 195 -24.51 -10.69 0.84
CA ARG A 195 -23.52 -10.16 1.78
C ARG A 195 -23.16 -8.72 1.40
N VAL A 196 -23.12 -7.85 2.41
CA VAL A 196 -22.62 -6.48 2.30
C VAL A 196 -21.26 -6.43 3.01
N VAL A 197 -20.26 -5.86 2.34
CA VAL A 197 -18.92 -5.66 2.91
C VAL A 197 -18.73 -4.17 3.13
N PHE A 198 -18.60 -3.75 4.39
CA PHE A 198 -18.25 -2.38 4.73
C PHE A 198 -16.74 -2.21 4.65
N CYS A 199 -16.29 -1.11 4.05
CA CYS A 199 -14.89 -0.72 4.00
C CYS A 199 -14.77 0.81 4.09
N SER A 200 -13.57 1.29 4.37
CA SER A 200 -13.25 2.71 4.42
C SER A 200 -11.87 2.94 3.82
N GLY A 201 -11.78 3.89 2.90
CA GLY A 201 -10.51 4.26 2.26
C GLY A 201 -10.11 3.39 1.08
N ALA A 202 -8.82 3.52 0.73
CA ALA A 202 -8.22 3.12 -0.53
C ALA A 202 -7.90 1.62 -0.68
N GLU A 203 -8.67 0.72 -0.07
CA GLU A 203 -8.51 -0.70 -0.38
C GLU A 203 -9.16 -0.96 -1.73
N ASN A 204 -8.42 -1.50 -2.70
CA ASN A 204 -9.06 -2.07 -3.89
C ASN A 204 -9.82 -3.31 -3.42
N PRO A 205 -11.18 -3.27 -3.34
CA PRO A 205 -11.93 -4.35 -2.71
C PRO A 205 -11.74 -5.68 -3.45
N ASN A 206 -11.44 -5.64 -4.75
CA ASN A 206 -11.17 -6.83 -5.55
C ASN A 206 -9.91 -7.55 -5.08
N CYS A 207 -8.90 -6.82 -4.60
CA CYS A 207 -7.65 -7.42 -4.12
C CYS A 207 -7.82 -8.06 -2.73
N SER A 208 -8.93 -7.80 -2.04
CA SER A 208 -9.22 -8.39 -0.73
C SER A 208 -10.06 -9.67 -0.82
N LEU A 209 -10.64 -10.00 -1.99
CA LEU A 209 -11.46 -11.19 -2.19
C LEU A 209 -10.60 -12.48 -2.30
N PRO A 210 -11.10 -13.66 -1.91
CA PRO A 210 -10.42 -14.92 -2.18
C PRO A 210 -10.41 -15.24 -3.69
N HIS A 211 -9.54 -16.14 -4.15
CA HIS A 211 -9.68 -16.66 -5.51
C HIS A 211 -10.95 -17.50 -5.64
N ASP A 212 -11.69 -17.29 -6.73
CA ASP A 212 -12.89 -18.06 -7.05
C ASP A 212 -12.78 -18.65 -8.45
N LYS A 213 -12.77 -19.98 -8.51
CA LYS A 213 -12.63 -20.75 -9.75
C LYS A 213 -13.87 -20.63 -10.64
N GLY A 214 -15.01 -20.17 -10.12
CA GLY A 214 -16.28 -20.16 -10.82
C GLY A 214 -16.75 -21.56 -11.21
N VAL A 215 -17.71 -21.61 -12.12
CA VAL A 215 -18.33 -22.84 -12.63
C VAL A 215 -18.13 -22.99 -14.13
N ALA A 216 -18.34 -24.20 -14.64
CA ALA A 216 -18.39 -24.43 -16.09
C ALA A 216 -19.65 -23.79 -16.68
N CYS A 217 -19.48 -23.03 -17.76
CA CYS A 217 -20.61 -22.38 -18.44
C CYS A 217 -21.59 -23.43 -19.01
N SER A 218 -22.88 -23.26 -18.72
CA SER A 218 -23.94 -24.13 -19.21
C SER A 218 -24.34 -23.69 -20.62
N GLY A 219 -23.76 -24.34 -21.63
CA GLY A 219 -24.10 -24.12 -23.03
C GLY A 219 -23.30 -22.99 -23.68
N THR A 220 -22.66 -23.32 -24.80
CA THR A 220 -21.65 -22.56 -25.57
C THR A 220 -20.24 -22.60 -24.99
N ASN A 221 -19.26 -22.87 -25.88
CA ASN A 221 -17.83 -22.81 -25.58
C ASN A 221 -17.48 -21.39 -25.16
N SER A 222 -17.46 -21.12 -23.85
CA SER A 222 -17.00 -19.83 -23.34
C SER A 222 -15.53 -19.67 -23.70
N PRO A 223 -15.12 -18.54 -24.31
CA PRO A 223 -13.74 -18.32 -24.74
C PRO A 223 -12.72 -18.33 -23.58
N LYS A 224 -13.20 -18.33 -22.33
CA LYS A 224 -12.38 -18.34 -21.11
C LYS A 224 -12.52 -19.63 -20.28
N GLN A 225 -13.13 -20.68 -20.81
CA GLN A 225 -13.26 -21.96 -20.10
C GLN A 225 -11.89 -22.62 -19.89
N ASN A 226 -11.63 -23.09 -18.67
CA ASN A 226 -10.32 -23.61 -18.23
C ASN A 226 -9.14 -22.67 -18.56
N SER A 227 -9.37 -21.36 -18.48
CA SER A 227 -8.32 -20.38 -18.75
C SER A 227 -7.46 -20.14 -17.52
N LYS A 228 -6.15 -19.96 -17.75
CA LYS A 228 -5.23 -19.49 -16.72
C LYS A 228 -5.51 -18.01 -16.44
N GLN A 229 -5.93 -17.72 -15.21
CA GLN A 229 -6.15 -16.37 -14.70
C GLN A 229 -5.23 -16.12 -13.50
N PHE A 230 -5.22 -14.89 -12.99
CA PHE A 230 -4.44 -14.49 -11.83
C PHE A 230 -5.32 -13.82 -10.79
N TYR A 231 -5.02 -14.02 -9.52
CA TYR A 231 -5.68 -13.33 -8.41
C TYR A 231 -4.63 -12.75 -7.48
N TYR A 232 -4.96 -11.68 -6.76
CA TYR A 232 -4.12 -11.13 -5.71
C TYR A 232 -4.44 -11.81 -4.38
N ASN A 233 -3.47 -12.52 -3.83
CA ASN A 233 -3.58 -13.14 -2.53
C ASN A 233 -3.20 -12.10 -1.46
N SER A 234 -4.18 -11.57 -0.74
CA SER A 234 -4.00 -10.55 0.30
C SER A 234 -3.16 -11.02 1.49
N GLN A 235 -3.11 -12.33 1.77
CA GLN A 235 -2.27 -12.90 2.84
C GLN A 235 -0.79 -12.84 2.44
N THR A 236 -0.49 -13.16 1.17
CA THR A 236 0.89 -13.20 0.67
C THR A 236 1.34 -11.90 -0.01
N GLY A 237 0.41 -11.01 -0.34
CA GLY A 237 0.65 -9.80 -1.12
C GLY A 237 1.03 -10.05 -2.59
N LEU A 238 0.76 -11.25 -3.13
CA LEU A 238 1.22 -11.69 -4.46
C LEU A 238 0.10 -12.00 -5.44
N CYS A 239 0.37 -11.74 -6.71
CA CYS A 239 -0.49 -12.16 -7.82
C CYS A 239 -0.19 -13.60 -8.26
N GLN A 240 -1.06 -14.52 -7.87
CA GLN A 240 -0.89 -15.96 -8.08
C GLN A 240 -1.79 -16.46 -9.22
N PRO A 241 -1.32 -17.43 -10.03
CA PRO A 241 -2.14 -18.02 -11.08
C PRO A 241 -3.17 -19.00 -10.51
N PHE A 242 -4.35 -19.08 -11.13
CA PHE A 242 -5.34 -20.13 -10.88
C PHE A 242 -6.07 -20.50 -12.18
N ILE A 243 -6.76 -21.64 -12.18
CA ILE A 243 -7.59 -22.08 -13.31
C ILE A 243 -9.02 -21.62 -13.07
N TYR A 244 -9.56 -20.85 -14.03
CA TYR A 244 -10.93 -20.38 -14.03
C TYR A 244 -11.80 -21.25 -14.93
N ASN A 245 -12.94 -21.71 -14.40
CA ASN A 245 -13.81 -22.70 -15.01
C ASN A 245 -14.73 -22.12 -16.09
N GLY A 246 -14.78 -20.80 -16.25
CA GLY A 246 -15.37 -20.12 -17.41
C GLY A 246 -16.51 -19.17 -17.08
N CYS A 247 -17.36 -19.50 -16.12
CA CYS A 247 -18.50 -18.68 -15.69
C CYS A 247 -18.48 -18.40 -14.18
N GLU A 248 -19.22 -17.39 -13.75
CA GLU A 248 -19.28 -16.93 -12.35
C GLU A 248 -17.93 -16.48 -11.78
N GLY A 249 -17.66 -16.73 -10.50
CA GLY A 249 -16.48 -16.25 -9.80
C GLY A 249 -16.61 -14.82 -9.29
N ASN A 250 -15.48 -14.25 -8.86
CA ASN A 250 -15.40 -12.89 -8.34
C ASN A 250 -14.36 -12.04 -9.09
N ASP A 251 -14.26 -10.77 -8.70
CA ASP A 251 -13.47 -9.75 -9.40
C ASP A 251 -11.97 -9.75 -9.03
N ASN A 252 -11.54 -10.63 -8.12
CA ASN A 252 -10.10 -10.91 -7.93
C ASN A 252 -9.58 -11.85 -9.03
N ARG A 253 -9.78 -11.45 -10.28
CA ARG A 253 -9.47 -12.26 -11.44
C ARG A 253 -8.96 -11.39 -12.58
N PHE A 254 -7.72 -11.62 -12.94
CA PHE A 254 -6.96 -10.84 -13.91
C PHE A 254 -6.41 -11.74 -15.01
N GLU A 255 -6.41 -11.25 -16.24
CA GLU A 255 -5.95 -11.99 -17.41
C GLU A 255 -4.43 -12.23 -17.43
N SER A 256 -3.67 -11.46 -16.64
CA SER A 256 -2.23 -11.63 -16.51
C SER A 256 -1.74 -11.25 -15.11
N ALA A 257 -0.59 -11.82 -14.72
CA ALA A 257 0.11 -11.42 -13.50
C ALA A 257 0.43 -9.92 -13.49
N SER A 258 0.73 -9.33 -14.66
CA SER A 258 1.00 -7.90 -14.80
C SER A 258 -0.24 -7.06 -14.53
N ALA A 259 -1.39 -7.44 -15.08
CA ALA A 259 -2.67 -6.77 -14.83
C ALA A 259 -3.06 -6.85 -13.35
N CYS A 260 -2.90 -8.03 -12.73
CA CYS A 260 -3.10 -8.21 -11.29
C CYS A 260 -2.17 -7.32 -10.46
N ARG A 261 -0.86 -7.31 -10.76
CA ARG A 261 0.10 -6.49 -10.01
C ARG A 261 -0.18 -5.01 -10.16
N LYS A 262 -0.51 -4.56 -11.37
CA LYS A 262 -0.89 -3.17 -11.63
C LYS A 262 -2.14 -2.76 -10.84
N ALA A 263 -3.09 -3.68 -10.70
CA ALA A 263 -4.34 -3.44 -9.98
C ALA A 263 -4.23 -3.58 -8.46
N CYS A 264 -3.33 -4.42 -7.95
CA CYS A 264 -3.30 -4.85 -6.54
C CYS A 264 -1.96 -4.74 -5.81
N SER A 265 -0.85 -4.50 -6.51
CA SER A 265 0.50 -4.45 -5.93
C SER A 265 1.14 -3.08 -6.14
N SER A 266 1.48 -2.41 -5.04
CA SER A 266 1.98 -1.02 -4.96
C SER A 266 3.45 -0.81 -5.37
N SER A 267 4.15 -1.83 -5.84
CA SER A 267 5.51 -1.67 -6.35
C SER A 267 5.90 -2.90 -7.16
N GLU A 268 6.79 -2.70 -8.13
CA GLU A 268 7.61 -3.78 -8.68
C GLU A 268 8.44 -4.40 -7.53
N LYS A 269 7.84 -5.29 -6.73
CA LYS A 269 8.61 -6.17 -5.87
C LYS A 269 9.29 -7.18 -6.78
N ARG A 270 10.59 -6.95 -6.93
CA ARG A 270 11.54 -7.69 -7.76
C ARG A 270 11.53 -9.16 -7.36
N ASP A 271 11.66 -10.03 -8.35
CA ASP A 271 11.69 -11.47 -8.19
C ASP A 271 12.85 -11.85 -7.23
N PRO A 272 12.60 -12.54 -6.11
CA PRO A 272 13.68 -13.00 -5.21
C PRO A 272 14.59 -14.06 -5.87
N TRP A 273 14.27 -14.48 -7.12
CA TRP A 273 14.92 -15.55 -7.85
C TRP A 273 15.52 -15.09 -9.18
N VAL A 274 16.52 -14.22 -9.12
CA VAL A 274 17.21 -13.80 -10.34
C VAL A 274 18.43 -14.70 -10.57
N LEU A 275 18.34 -15.59 -11.56
CA LEU A 275 19.52 -16.24 -12.12
C LEU A 275 20.50 -15.18 -12.60
N ALA A 276 21.79 -15.39 -12.34
CA ALA A 276 22.86 -14.46 -12.67
C ALA A 276 23.16 -14.38 -14.19
N LYS A 277 22.12 -14.27 -15.03
CA LYS A 277 22.22 -14.21 -16.49
C LYS A 277 23.12 -13.08 -16.96
N ARG A 278 23.11 -11.90 -16.32
CA ARG A 278 24.02 -10.79 -16.65
C ARG A 278 25.48 -11.07 -16.26
N CYS A 279 25.74 -12.05 -15.40
CA CYS A 279 27.09 -12.57 -15.14
C CYS A 279 27.48 -13.75 -16.03
N ASN A 280 26.63 -14.10 -16.99
CA ASN A 280 26.83 -15.25 -17.89
C ASN A 280 26.97 -16.57 -17.13
N ALA A 281 26.30 -16.65 -15.98
CA ALA A 281 26.39 -17.77 -15.07
C ALA A 281 25.01 -18.15 -14.55
N SER A 282 24.89 -19.38 -14.07
CA SER A 282 23.61 -19.95 -13.66
C SER A 282 23.42 -20.03 -12.14
N TYR A 283 24.24 -19.34 -11.33
CA TYR A 283 23.99 -19.22 -9.90
C TYR A 283 22.89 -18.18 -9.60
N LEU A 284 22.33 -18.23 -8.39
CA LEU A 284 21.39 -17.22 -7.90
C LEU A 284 22.10 -15.96 -7.39
N ILE A 285 21.46 -14.82 -7.61
CA ILE A 285 21.83 -13.56 -6.96
C ILE A 285 20.96 -13.40 -5.71
N PRO A 286 21.55 -13.34 -4.51
CA PRO A 286 20.82 -13.02 -3.29
C PRO A 286 20.03 -11.73 -3.47
N ASP A 287 18.73 -11.77 -3.19
CA ASP A 287 17.79 -10.64 -3.27
C ASP A 287 17.62 -10.00 -4.67
N GLY A 288 18.18 -10.62 -5.73
CA GLY A 288 17.96 -10.23 -7.13
C GLY A 288 18.58 -8.89 -7.57
N ASN A 289 19.44 -8.28 -6.76
CA ASN A 289 20.05 -6.98 -7.04
C ASN A 289 21.44 -7.12 -7.68
N TYR A 290 21.63 -6.55 -8.87
CA TYR A 290 22.95 -6.38 -9.45
C TYR A 290 23.62 -5.12 -8.88
N ILE A 291 24.90 -5.23 -8.53
CA ILE A 291 25.74 -4.08 -8.25
C ILE A 291 26.30 -3.60 -9.59
N GLU A 292 26.07 -2.33 -9.93
CA GLU A 292 26.55 -1.75 -11.18
C GLU A 292 28.01 -1.29 -11.06
N CYS A 293 28.74 -1.35 -12.17
CA CYS A 293 30.12 -0.88 -12.24
C CYS A 293 30.40 -0.09 -13.53
N PRO A 294 31.27 0.94 -13.47
CA PRO A 294 31.59 1.75 -14.64
C PRO A 294 32.30 0.92 -15.71
N LYS A 295 31.87 1.07 -16.97
CA LYS A 295 32.47 0.34 -18.11
C LYS A 295 33.91 0.78 -18.44
N GLU A 296 34.31 1.98 -18.00
CA GLU A 296 35.57 2.63 -18.40
C GLU A 296 36.75 2.44 -17.43
N GLY A 297 36.60 1.57 -16.42
CA GLY A 297 37.73 1.11 -15.60
C GLY A 297 38.04 2.03 -14.41
N GLY A 298 37.76 1.52 -13.21
CA GLY A 298 38.07 2.19 -11.95
C GLY A 298 37.11 1.71 -10.86
N GLY A 299 37.67 1.19 -9.77
CA GLY A 299 37.03 0.53 -8.63
C GLY A 299 35.56 0.86 -8.31
N GLY A 300 34.81 -0.18 -7.95
CA GLY A 300 33.42 -0.06 -7.48
C GLY A 300 32.75 -1.38 -7.12
N CYS A 301 33.36 -2.53 -7.45
CA CYS A 301 32.85 -3.83 -7.04
C CYS A 301 33.31 -4.21 -5.63
N PRO A 302 32.43 -4.84 -4.82
CA PRO A 302 32.82 -5.38 -3.51
C PRO A 302 33.96 -6.39 -3.61
N GLU A 303 34.57 -6.69 -2.47
CA GLU A 303 35.56 -7.76 -2.38
C GLU A 303 35.00 -9.08 -2.94
N GLY A 304 35.84 -9.81 -3.67
CA GLY A 304 35.43 -11.04 -4.35
C GLY A 304 34.52 -10.83 -5.57
N HIS A 305 34.36 -9.61 -6.09
CA HIS A 305 33.59 -9.32 -7.31
C HIS A 305 34.42 -8.58 -8.36
N GLU A 306 34.24 -8.97 -9.62
CA GLU A 306 34.85 -8.32 -10.79
C GLU A 306 33.79 -7.68 -11.67
N CYS A 307 34.12 -6.50 -12.21
CA CYS A 307 33.24 -5.79 -13.11
C CYS A 307 33.20 -6.45 -14.49
N SER A 308 32.03 -6.94 -14.90
CA SER A 308 31.79 -7.37 -16.28
C SER A 308 31.70 -6.14 -17.20
N ARG A 309 32.83 -5.76 -17.83
CA ARG A 309 32.93 -4.56 -18.68
C ARG A 309 31.89 -4.50 -19.81
N GLN A 310 31.49 -5.66 -20.34
CA GLN A 310 30.47 -5.74 -21.39
C GLN A 310 29.06 -5.38 -20.87
N ARG A 311 28.76 -5.69 -19.61
CA ARG A 311 27.39 -5.68 -19.05
C ARG A 311 27.19 -4.70 -17.90
N GLY A 312 28.27 -4.05 -17.46
CA GLY A 312 28.26 -2.98 -16.45
C GLY A 312 27.81 -3.45 -15.06
N VAL A 313 28.09 -4.71 -14.70
CA VAL A 313 27.72 -5.28 -13.40
C VAL A 313 28.87 -6.01 -12.73
N CYS A 314 28.92 -5.93 -11.41
CA CYS A 314 29.83 -6.69 -10.57
C CYS A 314 29.34 -8.13 -10.44
N CYS A 315 30.20 -9.06 -10.81
CA CYS A 315 29.94 -10.49 -10.75
C CYS A 315 30.94 -11.14 -9.81
N PRO A 316 30.52 -12.03 -8.90
CA PRO A 316 31.42 -12.72 -8.00
C PRO A 316 32.50 -13.48 -8.79
N THR A 317 33.74 -13.40 -8.30
CA THR A 317 34.88 -14.13 -8.85
C THR A 317 34.76 -15.60 -8.46
N LYS A 318 35.08 -16.46 -9.42
CA LYS A 318 34.93 -17.92 -9.28
C LYS A 318 35.77 -18.47 -8.13
N SER A 319 37.07 -18.18 -8.14
CA SER A 319 38.09 -18.84 -7.31
C SER A 319 38.35 -18.21 -5.95
N GLN A 320 37.85 -17.00 -5.68
CA GLN A 320 38.10 -16.31 -4.41
C GLN A 320 36.86 -16.22 -3.52
N PHE A 321 35.66 -16.38 -4.10
CA PHE A 321 34.43 -16.08 -3.36
C PHE A 321 33.30 -17.07 -3.62
N LEU A 322 32.83 -17.25 -4.86
CA LEU A 322 31.59 -18.01 -5.05
C LEU A 322 31.72 -19.49 -4.65
N CYS A 323 32.71 -20.20 -5.20
CA CYS A 323 32.85 -21.64 -5.00
C CYS A 323 33.43 -21.99 -3.62
N SER A 324 33.92 -21.00 -2.85
CA SER A 324 34.43 -21.20 -1.49
C SER A 324 33.39 -20.98 -0.40
N LEU A 325 32.23 -20.40 -0.73
CA LEU A 325 31.14 -20.20 0.22
C LEU A 325 30.51 -21.54 0.63
N PRO A 326 30.01 -21.68 1.87
CA PRO A 326 29.20 -22.83 2.25
C PRO A 326 27.88 -22.85 1.47
N ASP A 327 27.20 -23.99 1.43
CA ASP A 327 25.79 -23.99 1.10
C ASP A 327 25.02 -23.16 2.14
N ASP A 328 24.04 -22.39 1.68
CA ASP A 328 23.21 -21.57 2.56
C ASP A 328 21.76 -21.74 2.13
N SER A 329 21.00 -22.41 2.99
CA SER A 329 19.57 -22.66 2.78
C SER A 329 18.74 -21.37 2.73
N GLY A 330 19.32 -20.23 3.12
CA GLY A 330 18.65 -18.95 3.19
C GLY A 330 17.55 -18.94 4.24
N THR A 331 16.61 -18.00 4.10
CA THR A 331 15.41 -17.91 4.92
C THR A 331 14.17 -18.30 4.13
N PHE A 332 13.13 -18.76 4.84
CA PHE A 332 11.85 -19.09 4.24
C PHE A 332 11.22 -17.87 3.54
N ALA A 333 10.98 -18.02 2.24
CA ALA A 333 10.19 -17.11 1.42
C ALA A 333 8.84 -17.77 1.12
N GLU A 334 7.78 -17.11 1.56
CA GLU A 334 6.42 -17.62 1.45
C GLU A 334 6.02 -17.81 -0.02
N GLY A 335 5.54 -19.02 -0.36
CA GLY A 335 5.12 -19.36 -1.72
C GLY A 335 6.24 -19.80 -2.68
N VAL A 336 7.48 -19.96 -2.19
CA VAL A 336 8.49 -20.68 -2.97
C VAL A 336 8.48 -22.16 -2.55
N PRO A 337 8.20 -23.10 -3.48
CA PRO A 337 8.41 -24.51 -3.21
C PRO A 337 9.87 -24.76 -2.80
N ASP A 338 10.11 -25.68 -1.86
CA ASP A 338 11.46 -26.21 -1.64
C ASP A 338 11.98 -26.71 -2.99
N LYS A 339 12.98 -25.98 -3.52
CA LYS A 339 13.60 -26.30 -4.78
C LYS A 339 14.98 -26.86 -4.46
N PRO A 340 15.30 -28.06 -4.93
CA PRO A 340 16.65 -28.57 -4.77
C PRO A 340 17.63 -27.70 -5.53
N ARG A 341 18.68 -27.28 -4.83
CA ARG A 341 19.79 -26.50 -5.37
C ARG A 341 21.08 -27.27 -5.17
N PHE A 342 22.13 -26.82 -5.84
CA PHE A 342 23.45 -27.44 -5.76
C PHE A 342 24.46 -26.41 -5.31
N ALA A 343 25.36 -26.80 -4.41
CA ALA A 343 26.47 -25.99 -3.94
C ALA A 343 27.77 -26.78 -4.15
N TRP A 344 28.84 -26.10 -4.58
CA TRP A 344 30.18 -26.68 -4.65
C TRP A 344 30.75 -26.84 -3.24
N SER A 345 31.39 -27.97 -2.96
CA SER A 345 32.13 -28.18 -1.73
C SER A 345 33.55 -28.64 -2.06
N SER A 346 34.53 -27.85 -1.63
CA SER A 346 35.96 -28.16 -1.78
C SER A 346 36.38 -29.38 -0.95
N GLN A 347 35.67 -29.67 0.15
CA GLN A 347 35.96 -30.82 1.02
C GLN A 347 35.71 -32.15 0.31
N VAL A 348 34.64 -32.23 -0.49
CA VAL A 348 34.28 -33.42 -1.26
C VAL A 348 34.63 -33.32 -2.74
N ASN A 349 35.24 -32.20 -3.15
CA ASN A 349 35.61 -31.86 -4.52
C ASN A 349 34.47 -32.10 -5.54
N SER A 350 33.25 -31.73 -5.16
CA SER A 350 32.05 -31.98 -5.97
C SER A 350 30.89 -31.07 -5.54
N CYS A 351 29.86 -31.00 -6.40
CA CYS A 351 28.60 -30.35 -6.08
C CYS A 351 27.67 -31.30 -5.34
N TRP A 352 27.01 -30.80 -4.30
CA TRP A 352 26.00 -31.57 -3.58
C TRP A 352 24.69 -30.81 -3.46
N ARG A 353 23.60 -31.57 -3.29
CA ARG A 353 22.23 -31.05 -3.30
C ARG A 353 21.82 -30.57 -1.92
N PHE A 354 21.31 -29.34 -1.82
CA PHE A 354 20.73 -28.78 -0.60
C PHE A 354 19.35 -28.15 -0.87
N SER A 355 18.59 -27.91 0.20
CA SER A 355 17.29 -27.23 0.16
C SER A 355 17.47 -25.72 0.33
N TYR A 356 16.88 -24.93 -0.57
CA TYR A 356 16.92 -23.47 -0.50
C TYR A 356 15.50 -22.92 -0.35
N TYR A 357 15.28 -22.15 0.72
CA TYR A 357 13.95 -21.75 1.17
C TYR A 357 13.48 -20.41 0.60
N GLY A 358 14.32 -19.73 -0.18
CA GLY A 358 13.85 -18.79 -1.19
C GLY A 358 13.96 -17.30 -0.95
N ALA A 359 14.57 -16.91 0.15
CA ALA A 359 15.06 -15.56 0.35
C ALA A 359 16.45 -15.61 0.99
N LYS A 360 17.23 -14.54 0.81
CA LYS A 360 18.61 -14.44 1.31
C LYS A 360 19.46 -15.61 0.77
N GLY A 361 20.50 -16.00 1.49
CA GLY A 361 21.45 -17.01 1.03
C GLY A 361 22.70 -16.39 0.41
N ASN A 362 23.50 -17.21 -0.24
CA ASN A 362 24.73 -16.78 -0.87
C ASN A 362 24.84 -17.27 -2.33
N TYR A 363 25.92 -16.89 -3.00
CA TYR A 363 26.12 -17.16 -4.44
C TYR A 363 26.43 -18.62 -4.78
N ASN A 364 26.81 -19.47 -3.81
CA ASN A 364 27.06 -20.89 -4.03
C ASN A 364 25.75 -21.69 -4.13
N ASN A 365 24.94 -21.32 -5.12
CA ASN A 365 23.56 -21.76 -5.21
C ASN A 365 23.13 -21.91 -6.68
N PHE A 366 23.28 -23.11 -7.21
CA PHE A 366 23.02 -23.48 -8.60
C PHE A 366 21.69 -24.25 -8.76
N PRO A 367 20.99 -24.10 -9.91
CA PRO A 367 19.71 -24.75 -10.15
C PRO A 367 19.84 -26.23 -10.53
N ASN A 368 21.02 -26.68 -10.96
CA ASN A 368 21.28 -28.08 -11.26
C ASN A 368 22.78 -28.43 -11.06
N PHE A 369 23.04 -29.74 -10.93
CA PHE A 369 24.37 -30.30 -10.73
C PHE A 369 25.35 -29.93 -11.85
N GLN A 370 24.91 -30.02 -13.11
CA GLN A 370 25.79 -29.83 -14.26
C GLN A 370 26.33 -28.40 -14.33
N GLU A 371 25.47 -27.40 -14.07
CA GLU A 371 25.89 -26.00 -14.05
C GLU A 371 26.83 -25.68 -12.88
N CYS A 372 26.59 -26.30 -11.72
CA CYS A 372 27.50 -26.20 -10.58
C CYS A 372 28.88 -26.77 -10.91
N VAL A 373 28.94 -27.98 -11.49
CA VAL A 373 30.21 -28.62 -11.88
C VAL A 373 30.90 -27.90 -13.03
N ASN A 374 30.16 -27.46 -14.05
CA ASN A 374 30.74 -26.69 -15.15
C ASN A 374 31.33 -25.36 -14.66
N PHE A 375 30.68 -24.73 -13.68
CA PHE A 375 31.14 -23.47 -13.14
C PHE A 375 32.32 -23.65 -12.17
N CYS A 376 32.20 -24.49 -11.14
CA CYS A 376 33.21 -24.65 -10.09
C CYS A 376 34.22 -25.78 -10.34
N GLY A 377 33.86 -26.84 -11.05
CA GLY A 377 34.65 -28.08 -11.20
C GLY A 377 35.97 -27.98 -11.97
N ASN A 378 36.26 -26.83 -12.60
CA ASN A 378 37.58 -26.56 -13.20
C ASN A 378 38.56 -25.90 -12.22
N GLU A 379 38.27 -25.87 -10.91
CA GLU A 379 39.25 -25.48 -9.89
C GLU A 379 40.25 -26.62 -9.67
N LYS A 380 41.38 -26.55 -10.37
CA LYS A 380 42.62 -27.25 -10.01
C LYS A 380 43.67 -26.23 -9.62
#